data_AF-A0A2V7D7K0-F1
#
_entry.id   AF-A0A2V7D7K0-F1
#
_cell.length_a   1.000
_cell.length_b   1.000
_cell.length_c   1.000
_cell.angle_alpha   90.00
_cell.angle_beta   90.00
_cell.angle_gamma   90.00
#
_symmetry.space_group_name_H-M   'P 1'
#
loop_
_entity.id
_entity.type
_entity.pdbx_description
1 polymer ?
#
loop_
_entity_poly.entity_id
_entity_poly.type
_entity_poly.pdbx_seq_one_letter_code
_entity_poly.pdbx_strand_id
1 'polypeptide(L)'
;MQRGSDQLLTEEHDTAWVIHRHVVREHGVALAGPDPRTLIDPVDAGDLRDAVVSLLHGWWTPAPTCRRWLDNPFYRSYAVLTMCRMRYTLQYGVVVSKPMAARWAQAALDSRWTALIEAALAWSNDIAPDLGETLRFIDDTRQASER
;
A
#
# COMPACT_ATOMS: atom_id res chain seq x y z
N MET A 1 -12.07 20.13 3.41
CA MET A 1 -13.44 20.65 3.60
C MET A 1 -13.69 21.69 2.52
N GLN A 2 -14.25 21.28 1.39
CA GLN A 2 -14.67 22.23 0.35
C GLN A 2 -16.14 22.57 0.64
N ARG A 3 -16.38 23.77 1.18
CA ARG A 3 -17.73 24.34 1.25
C ARG A 3 -17.98 25.11 -0.05
N GLY A 4 -19.06 24.79 -0.75
CA GLY A 4 -19.62 25.64 -1.80
C GLY A 4 -19.80 24.96 -3.16
N SER A 5 -20.82 24.12 -3.30
CA SER A 5 -21.66 24.09 -4.50
C SER A 5 -22.98 23.38 -4.14
N ASP A 6 -24.12 23.95 -4.54
CA ASP A 6 -25.47 23.38 -4.37
C ASP A 6 -25.72 22.17 -5.31
N GLN A 7 -24.66 21.50 -5.75
CA GLN A 7 -24.71 20.39 -6.68
C GLN A 7 -23.93 19.21 -6.10
N LEU A 8 -24.58 18.05 -6.06
CA LEU A 8 -23.92 16.79 -5.81
C LEU A 8 -23.04 16.49 -7.03
N LEU A 9 -21.74 16.75 -6.88
CA LEU A 9 -20.74 16.33 -7.85
C LEU A 9 -20.38 14.88 -7.57
N THR A 10 -20.57 14.02 -8.56
CA THR A 10 -20.07 12.64 -8.51
C THR A 10 -18.59 12.70 -8.89
N GLU A 11 -17.71 12.58 -7.91
CA GLU A 11 -16.29 12.33 -8.18
C GLU A 11 -16.08 10.82 -8.30
N GLU A 12 -15.47 10.39 -9.41
CA GLU A 12 -14.97 9.02 -9.48
C GLU A 12 -13.83 8.87 -8.48
N HIS A 13 -14.03 8.00 -7.49
CA HIS A 13 -12.98 7.68 -6.55
C HIS A 13 -11.85 6.99 -7.31
N ASP A 14 -10.61 7.43 -7.07
CA ASP A 14 -9.41 6.79 -7.59
C ASP A 14 -9.46 5.26 -7.37
N THR A 15 -9.00 4.50 -8.35
CA THR A 15 -8.85 3.03 -8.34
C THR A 15 -8.28 2.47 -7.03
N ALA A 16 -7.39 3.22 -6.36
CA ALA A 16 -6.86 2.86 -5.04
C ALA A 16 -7.93 2.74 -3.93
N TRP A 17 -9.08 3.39 -4.08
CA TRP A 17 -10.18 3.39 -3.12
C TRP A 17 -10.79 2.00 -2.89
N VAL A 18 -10.68 1.12 -3.89
CA VAL A 18 -11.09 -0.29 -3.80
C VAL A 18 -10.40 -1.00 -2.63
N ILE A 19 -9.11 -0.74 -2.42
CA ILE A 19 -8.33 -1.31 -1.31
C ILE A 19 -8.88 -0.81 0.04
N HIS A 20 -9.23 0.48 0.15
CA HIS A 20 -9.80 1.02 1.38
C HIS A 20 -11.18 0.45 1.68
N ARG A 21 -12.05 0.34 0.67
CA ARG A 21 -13.37 -0.29 0.80
C ARG A 21 -13.26 -1.72 1.31
N HIS A 22 -12.37 -2.52 0.72
CA HIS A 22 -12.14 -3.89 1.15
C HIS A 22 -11.68 -3.95 2.62
N VAL A 23 -10.69 -3.14 3.02
CA VAL A 23 -10.19 -3.13 4.41
C VAL A 23 -11.27 -2.70 5.40
N VAL A 24 -12.05 -1.66 5.09
CA VAL A 24 -13.15 -1.20 5.94
C VAL A 24 -14.24 -2.27 6.05
N ARG A 25 -14.56 -2.95 4.95
CA ARG A 25 -15.54 -4.02 4.92
C ARG A 25 -15.11 -5.22 5.78
N GLU A 26 -13.88 -5.70 5.60
CA GLU A 26 -13.43 -6.96 6.23
C GLU A 26 -12.93 -6.77 7.66
N HIS A 27 -12.36 -5.61 7.97
CA HIS A 27 -11.64 -5.36 9.22
C HIS A 27 -12.06 -4.06 9.94
N GLY A 28 -13.01 -3.31 9.39
CA GLY A 28 -13.53 -2.10 10.04
C GLY A 28 -14.33 -2.41 11.30
N VAL A 29 -14.29 -1.48 12.25
CA VAL A 29 -15.12 -1.51 13.45
C VAL A 29 -16.09 -0.32 13.39
N ALA A 30 -17.40 -0.61 13.37
CA ALA A 30 -18.42 0.44 13.38
C ALA A 30 -18.46 1.12 14.75
N LEU A 31 -18.08 2.41 14.79
CA LEU A 31 -18.22 3.23 15.99
C LEU A 31 -19.65 3.78 16.13
N ALA A 32 -20.35 3.97 15.00
CA ALA A 32 -21.74 4.37 14.91
C ALA A 32 -22.33 3.88 13.57
N GLY A 33 -23.63 3.61 13.55
CA GLY A 33 -24.33 3.13 12.35
C GLY A 33 -24.20 1.61 12.14
N PRO A 34 -24.64 1.10 10.97
CA PRO A 34 -24.66 -0.33 10.66
C PRO A 34 -23.26 -0.89 10.35
N ASP A 35 -23.14 -2.22 10.36
CA ASP A 35 -21.90 -2.94 9.98
C ASP A 35 -21.50 -2.58 8.52
N PRO A 36 -20.24 -2.20 8.24
CA PRO A 36 -19.76 -1.93 6.89
C PRO A 36 -20.07 -3.03 5.87
N ARG A 37 -20.15 -4.30 6.27
CA ARG A 37 -20.49 -5.43 5.39
C ARG A 37 -21.90 -5.36 4.82
N THR A 38 -22.80 -4.61 5.45
CA THR A 38 -24.17 -4.40 4.94
C THR A 38 -24.26 -3.21 3.99
N LEU A 39 -23.19 -2.40 3.88
CA LEU A 39 -23.14 -1.19 3.06
C LEU A 39 -22.18 -1.30 1.88
N ILE A 40 -21.17 -2.18 1.98
CA ILE A 40 -20.12 -2.32 0.99
C ILE A 40 -20.18 -3.73 0.41
N ASP A 41 -20.45 -3.81 -0.89
CA ASP A 41 -20.37 -5.07 -1.63
C ASP A 41 -18.98 -5.71 -1.50
N PRO A 42 -18.90 -7.06 -1.50
CA PRO A 42 -17.61 -7.75 -1.56
C PRO A 42 -16.75 -7.22 -2.70
N VAL A 43 -15.45 -7.11 -2.45
CA VAL A 43 -14.47 -6.68 -3.44
C VAL A 43 -13.73 -7.92 -3.94
N ASP A 44 -13.67 -8.09 -5.25
CA ASP A 44 -13.02 -9.24 -5.85
C ASP A 44 -11.49 -9.16 -5.76
N ALA A 45 -10.86 -10.34 -5.73
CA ALA A 45 -9.41 -10.46 -5.70
C ALA A 45 -8.74 -9.88 -6.96
N GLY A 46 -9.46 -9.83 -8.10
CA GLY A 46 -9.00 -9.17 -9.33
C GLY A 46 -8.90 -7.66 -9.14
N ASP A 47 -9.97 -7.04 -8.65
CA ASP A 47 -10.03 -5.59 -8.40
C ASP A 47 -8.93 -5.13 -7.43
N LEU A 48 -8.61 -5.94 -6.41
CA LEU A 48 -7.51 -5.65 -5.49
C LEU A 48 -6.15 -5.66 -6.18
N ARG A 49 -5.92 -6.60 -7.11
CA ARG A 49 -4.67 -6.65 -7.88
C ARG A 49 -4.59 -5.47 -8.82
N ASP A 50 -5.66 -5.16 -9.54
CA ASP A 50 -5.70 -4.05 -10.50
C ASP A 50 -5.48 -2.71 -9.79
N ALA A 51 -6.09 -2.51 -8.61
CA ALA A 51 -5.85 -1.32 -7.79
C ALA A 51 -4.38 -1.21 -7.32
N VAL A 52 -3.73 -2.33 -6.98
CA VAL A 52 -2.30 -2.33 -6.62
C VAL A 52 -1.42 -2.03 -7.83
N VAL A 53 -1.70 -2.61 -9.00
CA VAL A 53 -0.98 -2.32 -10.26
C VAL A 53 -1.10 -0.82 -10.59
N SER A 54 -2.32 -0.27 -10.53
CA SER A 54 -2.58 1.16 -10.74
C SER A 54 -1.76 2.03 -9.78
N LEU A 55 -1.74 1.72 -8.48
CA LEU A 55 -0.94 2.46 -7.50
C LEU A 55 0.57 2.38 -7.76
N LEU A 56 1.07 1.21 -8.17
CA LEU A 56 2.49 0.99 -8.46
C LEU A 56 2.98 1.80 -9.66
N HIS A 57 2.15 1.90 -10.70
CA HIS A 57 2.46 2.63 -11.94
C HIS A 57 2.00 4.10 -11.94
N GLY A 58 1.19 4.49 -10.95
CA GLY A 58 0.79 5.88 -10.69
C GLY A 58 1.65 6.52 -9.60
N TRP A 59 1.13 6.54 -8.37
CA TRP A 59 1.74 7.24 -7.23
C TRP A 59 3.17 6.80 -6.92
N TRP A 60 3.45 5.49 -7.00
CA TRP A 60 4.75 4.93 -6.63
C TRP A 60 5.78 4.98 -7.74
N THR A 61 5.43 5.46 -8.93
CA THR A 61 6.40 5.75 -9.97
C THR A 61 7.46 6.72 -9.42
N PRO A 62 8.77 6.42 -9.51
CA PRO A 62 9.85 7.23 -8.96
C PRO A 62 10.03 8.61 -9.63
N ALA A 63 9.02 9.47 -9.51
CA ALA A 63 9.05 10.87 -9.91
C ALA A 63 9.70 11.74 -8.80
N PRO A 64 10.14 12.97 -9.12
CA PRO A 64 10.73 13.88 -8.13
C PRO A 64 9.85 14.09 -6.88
N THR A 65 8.53 14.09 -7.05
CA THR A 65 7.57 14.19 -5.96
C THR A 65 7.68 13.02 -4.99
N CYS A 66 7.65 11.77 -5.49
CA CYS A 66 7.81 10.55 -4.67
C CYS A 66 9.16 10.56 -3.93
N ARG A 67 10.23 10.97 -4.62
CA ARG A 67 11.57 11.06 -4.04
C ARG A 67 11.64 12.02 -2.85
N ARG A 68 10.96 13.17 -2.92
CA ARG A 68 10.92 14.15 -1.82
C ARG A 68 10.28 13.59 -0.54
N TRP A 69 9.27 12.72 -0.66
CA TRP A 69 8.69 12.05 0.51
C TRP A 69 9.67 11.06 1.15
N LEU A 70 10.47 10.39 0.32
CA LEU A 70 11.46 9.41 0.78
C LEU A 70 12.68 10.05 1.45
N ASP A 71 12.85 11.36 1.44
CA ASP A 71 13.85 12.04 2.29
C ASP A 71 13.52 11.85 3.79
N ASN A 72 12.24 11.65 4.14
CA ASN A 72 11.81 11.36 5.50
C ASN A 72 12.03 9.86 5.85
N PRO A 73 12.85 9.55 6.89
CA PRO A 73 13.09 8.18 7.36
C PRO A 73 11.81 7.38 7.64
N PHE A 74 10.83 7.96 8.31
CA PHE A 74 9.57 7.29 8.61
C PHE A 74 8.75 6.98 7.36
N TYR A 75 8.81 7.86 6.36
CA TYR A 75 8.14 7.61 5.09
C TYR A 75 8.84 6.49 4.32
N ARG A 76 10.16 6.33 4.44
CA ARG A 76 10.85 5.16 3.87
C ARG A 76 10.39 3.86 4.51
N SER A 77 10.27 3.80 5.84
CA SER A 77 9.68 2.63 6.53
C SER A 77 8.26 2.35 6.06
N TYR A 78 7.43 3.39 5.97
CA TYR A 78 6.09 3.29 5.41
C TYR A 78 6.10 2.74 3.97
N ALA A 79 7.00 3.23 3.10
CA ALA A 79 7.10 2.83 1.71
C ALA A 79 7.50 1.36 1.59
N VAL A 80 8.58 0.93 2.26
CA VAL A 80 9.04 -0.47 2.26
C VAL A 80 7.93 -1.42 2.72
N LEU A 81 7.26 -1.11 3.83
CA LEU A 81 6.16 -1.94 4.33
C LEU A 81 4.94 -1.92 3.41
N THR A 82 4.70 -0.81 2.70
CA THR A 82 3.65 -0.73 1.68
C THR A 82 3.97 -1.60 0.47
N MET A 83 5.23 -1.60 -0.01
CA MET A 83 5.68 -2.47 -1.08
C MET A 83 5.53 -3.95 -0.70
N CYS A 84 5.89 -4.34 0.54
CA CYS A 84 5.68 -5.70 1.04
C CYS A 84 4.19 -6.10 0.95
N ARG A 85 3.29 -5.20 1.38
CA ARG A 85 1.84 -5.45 1.34
C ARG A 85 1.31 -5.55 -0.09
N MET A 86 1.80 -4.70 -0.99
CA MET A 86 1.44 -4.75 -2.41
C MET A 86 1.88 -6.07 -3.05
N ARG A 87 3.11 -6.54 -2.79
CA ARG A 87 3.57 -7.86 -3.25
C ARG A 87 2.71 -9.00 -2.72
N TYR A 88 2.31 -8.95 -1.45
CA TYR A 88 1.40 -9.93 -0.88
C TYR A 88 0.03 -9.91 -1.59
N THR A 89 -0.54 -8.72 -1.80
CA THR A 89 -1.84 -8.58 -2.48
C THR A 89 -1.78 -9.04 -3.93
N LEU A 90 -0.71 -8.75 -4.67
CA LEU A 90 -0.53 -9.26 -6.03
C LEU A 90 -0.54 -10.79 -6.05
N GLN A 91 0.16 -11.43 -5.12
CA GLN A 91 0.24 -12.89 -5.06
C GLN A 91 -1.06 -13.55 -4.62
N TYR A 92 -1.65 -13.10 -3.51
CA TYR A 92 -2.77 -13.80 -2.86
C TYR A 92 -4.14 -13.19 -3.12
N GLY A 93 -4.22 -11.98 -3.68
CA GLY A 93 -5.50 -11.31 -3.95
C GLY A 93 -6.24 -10.87 -2.69
N VAL A 94 -5.51 -10.61 -1.60
CA VAL A 94 -6.06 -10.13 -0.32
C VAL A 94 -5.15 -9.09 0.30
N VAL A 95 -5.71 -8.18 1.10
CA VAL A 95 -4.96 -7.15 1.81
C VAL A 95 -4.72 -7.57 3.25
N VAL A 96 -3.47 -7.55 3.69
CA VAL A 96 -3.08 -7.93 5.05
C VAL A 96 -2.42 -6.77 5.79
N SER A 97 -2.14 -6.94 7.09
CA SER A 97 -1.41 -5.92 7.84
C SER A 97 0.04 -5.77 7.33
N LYS A 98 0.60 -4.56 7.44
CA LYS A 98 1.97 -4.26 7.03
C LYS A 98 3.01 -5.20 7.69
N PRO A 99 2.96 -5.46 9.02
CA PRO A 99 3.91 -6.38 9.64
C PRO A 99 3.76 -7.84 9.17
N MET A 100 2.54 -8.28 8.88
CA MET A 100 2.31 -9.63 8.35
C MET A 100 2.89 -9.78 6.95
N ALA A 101 2.61 -8.81 6.06
CA ALA A 101 3.19 -8.80 4.72
C ALA A 101 4.72 -8.69 4.75
N ALA A 102 5.29 -7.90 5.64
CA ALA A 102 6.73 -7.76 5.78
C ALA A 102 7.41 -9.08 6.18
N ARG A 103 6.87 -9.78 7.18
CA ARG A 103 7.39 -11.11 7.58
C ARG A 103 7.28 -12.14 6.47
N TRP A 104 6.16 -12.14 5.74
CA TRP A 104 6.02 -12.96 4.54
C TRP A 104 7.08 -12.59 3.49
N ALA A 105 7.28 -11.30 3.23
CA ALA A 105 8.23 -10.82 2.22
C ALA A 105 9.67 -11.21 2.55
N GLN A 106 10.06 -11.18 3.83
CA GLN A 106 11.38 -11.66 4.28
C GLN A 106 11.60 -13.16 4.00
N ALA A 107 10.52 -13.96 3.97
CA ALA A 107 10.61 -15.40 3.71
C ALA A 107 10.45 -15.76 2.22
N ALA A 108 9.73 -14.94 1.44
CA ALA A 108 9.32 -15.26 0.08
C ALA A 108 10.06 -14.49 -1.02
N LEU A 109 10.58 -13.29 -0.72
CA LEU A 109 11.32 -12.47 -1.67
C LEU A 109 12.82 -12.74 -1.60
N ASP A 110 13.57 -12.17 -2.54
CA ASP A 110 15.03 -12.24 -2.54
C ASP A 110 15.60 -11.75 -1.20
N SER A 111 16.47 -12.57 -0.61
CA SER A 111 17.16 -12.32 0.66
C SER A 111 17.89 -10.97 0.75
N ARG A 112 18.23 -10.36 -0.39
CA ARG A 112 18.80 -9.00 -0.45
C ARG A 112 17.89 -7.95 0.22
N TRP A 113 16.58 -8.18 0.25
CA TRP A 113 15.61 -7.26 0.84
C TRP A 113 15.43 -7.42 2.35
N THR A 114 15.93 -8.49 2.95
CA THR A 114 15.65 -8.82 4.35
C THR A 114 16.08 -7.72 5.32
N ALA A 115 17.29 -7.19 5.16
CA ALA A 115 17.81 -6.10 5.99
C ALA A 115 17.01 -4.80 5.82
N LEU A 116 16.60 -4.49 4.59
CA LEU A 116 15.76 -3.31 4.31
C LEU A 116 14.40 -3.41 5.01
N ILE A 117 13.78 -4.59 4.94
CA ILE A 117 12.48 -4.86 5.55
C ILE A 117 12.58 -4.87 7.08
N GLU A 118 13.67 -5.40 7.64
CA GLU A 118 13.94 -5.38 9.07
C GLU A 118 14.09 -3.95 9.60
N ALA A 119 14.85 -3.10 8.91
CA ALA A 119 14.95 -1.67 9.24
C ALA A 119 13.58 -0.98 9.18
N ALA A 120 12.77 -1.29 8.17
CA ALA A 120 11.42 -0.72 8.05
C ALA A 120 10.48 -1.16 9.18
N LEU A 121 10.60 -2.40 9.66
CA LEU A 121 9.84 -2.92 10.80
C LEU A 121 10.22 -2.27 12.12
N ALA A 122 11.45 -1.77 12.26
CA ALA A 122 11.91 -1.10 13.48
C ALA A 122 11.19 0.24 13.74
N TRP A 123 10.64 0.91 12.71
CA TRP A 123 9.97 2.21 12.82
C TRP A 123 10.77 3.25 13.64
N SER A 124 12.09 3.21 13.50
CA SER A 124 13.03 4.07 14.24
C SER A 124 13.82 4.97 13.28
N ASN A 125 14.19 6.16 13.74
CA ASN A 125 15.14 7.02 13.01
C ASN A 125 16.56 6.47 13.05
N ASP A 126 16.92 5.70 14.08
CA ASP A 126 18.27 5.16 14.27
C ASP A 126 18.56 4.00 13.30
N ILE A 127 17.50 3.30 12.87
CA ILE A 127 17.56 2.14 11.98
C ILE A 127 16.60 2.39 10.82
N ALA A 128 16.85 3.47 10.09
CA ALA A 128 16.03 3.85 8.95
C ALA A 128 16.40 3.04 7.69
N PRO A 129 15.42 2.66 6.85
CA PRO A 129 15.70 2.09 5.53
C PRO A 129 16.58 3.02 4.69
N ASP A 130 17.56 2.45 3.99
CA ASP A 130 18.39 3.20 3.04
C ASP A 130 17.54 3.74 1.88
N LEU A 131 17.80 4.98 1.45
CA LEU A 131 17.05 5.62 0.37
C LEU A 131 17.27 4.89 -0.97
N GLY A 132 18.52 4.53 -1.27
CA GLY A 132 18.86 3.85 -2.51
C GLY A 132 18.22 2.46 -2.60
N GLU A 133 18.32 1.67 -1.54
CA GLU A 133 17.64 0.38 -1.42
C GLU A 133 16.11 0.52 -1.48
N THR A 134 15.55 1.53 -0.83
CA THR A 134 14.09 1.78 -0.88
C THR A 134 13.62 2.05 -2.31
N LEU A 135 14.35 2.87 -3.06
CA LEU A 135 14.04 3.14 -4.48
C LEU A 135 14.16 1.87 -5.34
N ARG A 136 15.21 1.07 -5.13
CA ARG A 136 15.36 -0.21 -5.84
C ARG A 136 14.23 -1.18 -5.50
N PHE A 137 13.76 -1.22 -4.26
CA PHE A 137 12.68 -2.11 -3.84
C PHE A 137 11.32 -1.70 -4.40
N ILE A 138 11.07 -0.39 -4.50
CA ILE A 138 9.88 0.15 -5.19
C ILE A 138 9.90 -0.28 -6.66
N ASP A 139 11.03 -0.11 -7.36
CA ASP A 139 11.12 -0.46 -8.78
C ASP A 139 11.05 -1.98 -9.01
N ASP A 140 11.68 -2.80 -8.16
CA ASP A 140 11.54 -4.27 -8.18
C ASP A 140 10.09 -4.71 -8.01
N THR A 141 9.37 -4.06 -7.08
CA THR A 141 7.95 -4.32 -6.84
C THR A 141 7.08 -3.95 -8.04
N ARG A 142 7.39 -2.84 -8.71
CA ARG A 142 6.69 -2.39 -9.90
C ARG A 142 6.94 -3.33 -11.10
N GLN A 143 8.19 -3.73 -11.34
CA GLN A 143 8.51 -4.68 -12.41
C GLN A 143 7.87 -6.07 -12.17
N ALA A 144 7.75 -6.48 -10.91
CA ALA A 144 7.10 -7.74 -10.56
C ALA A 144 5.58 -7.73 -10.79
N SER A 145 4.93 -6.56 -10.88
CA SER A 145 3.49 -6.46 -11.13
C SER A 145 3.12 -6.57 -12.62
N GLU A 146 4.11 -6.55 -13.52
CA GLU A 146 3.94 -6.68 -14.96
C GLU A 146 4.04 -8.15 -15.45
N ARG A 147 4.33 -9.09 -14.55
CA ARG A 147 4.53 -10.53 -14.86
C ARG A 147 3.30 -11.36 -14.49
#